data_AF-A0AAV3WQB7-F1
#
_entry.id   AF-A0AAV3WQB7-F1
#
_cell.length_a   1.000
_cell.length_b   1.000
_cell.length_c   1.000
_cell.angle_alpha   90.00
_cell.angle_beta   90.00
_cell.angle_gamma   90.00
#
_symmetry.space_group_name_H-M   'P 1'
#
loop_
_entity.id
_entity.type
_entity.pdbx_description
1 polymer ?
#
loop_
_entity_poly.entity_id
_entity_poly.type
_entity_poly.pdbx_seq_one_letter_code
_entity_poly.pdbx_strand_id
1 'polypeptide(L)' 'MHNVKYSVTFTKTSTGVRTAYFISDVYDFEWGKYDGFAGFAANYAKAMETNGYNRPYNIYISYVMR' A
#
# COMPACT_ATOMS: atom_id res chain seq x y z
N MET A 1 6.74 -5.05 4.33
CA MET A 1 5.28 -5.06 4.11
C MET A 1 4.64 -5.95 5.16
N HIS A 2 4.02 -5.38 6.19
CA HIS A 2 3.46 -6.18 7.29
C HIS A 2 2.01 -5.79 7.67
N ASN A 3 1.42 -4.74 7.07
CA ASN A 3 0.05 -4.29 7.36
C ASN A 3 -0.82 -4.16 6.09
N VAL A 4 -0.60 -5.04 5.12
CA VAL A 4 -1.40 -5.08 3.89
C VAL A 4 -2.79 -5.62 4.22
N LYS A 5 -3.82 -4.76 4.15
CA LYS A 5 -5.22 -5.18 4.12
C LYS A 5 -5.62 -5.48 2.69
N TYR A 6 -6.17 -6.65 2.45
CA TYR A 6 -6.69 -7.03 1.15
C TYR A 6 -8.12 -7.53 1.28
N SER A 7 -8.92 -7.28 0.25
CA SER A 7 -10.24 -7.90 0.10
C SER A 7 -10.51 -8.20 -1.36
N VAL A 8 -11.23 -9.29 -1.59
CA VAL A 8 -11.71 -9.68 -2.91
C VAL A 8 -13.22 -9.83 -2.82
N THR A 9 -13.93 -9.11 -3.68
CA THR A 9 -15.40 -9.18 -3.76
C THR A 9 -15.80 -9.84 -5.07
N PHE A 10 -16.62 -10.89 -4.97
CA PHE A 10 -17.23 -11.55 -6.12
C PHE A 10 -18.71 -11.15 -6.19
N THR A 11 -19.15 -10.64 -7.33
CA THR A 11 -20.55 -10.28 -7.55
C THR A 11 -21.09 -11.05 -8.75
N LYS A 12 -22.08 -11.92 -8.52
CA LYS A 12 -22.79 -12.60 -9.60
C LYS A 12 -23.74 -11.62 -10.28
N THR A 13 -23.64 -11.53 -11.60
CA THR A 13 -24.48 -10.70 -12.48
C THR A 13 -25.23 -11.59 -13.47
N SER A 14 -26.19 -11.04 -14.21
CA SER A 14 -26.89 -11.77 -15.28
C SER A 14 -25.98 -12.22 -16.42
N THR A 15 -24.80 -11.63 -16.57
CA THR A 15 -23.85 -11.89 -17.65
C THR A 15 -22.58 -12.64 -17.21
N GLY A 16 -22.41 -12.92 -15.91
CA GLY A 16 -21.21 -13.57 -15.38
C GLY A 16 -20.86 -13.17 -13.95
N VAL A 17 -19.61 -13.38 -13.54
CA VAL A 17 -19.10 -12.99 -12.21
C VAL A 17 -18.15 -11.81 -12.37
N ARG A 18 -18.45 -10.69 -11.70
CA ARG A 18 -17.56 -9.54 -11.58
C ARG A 18 -16.67 -9.71 -10.36
N THR A 19 -15.39 -9.44 -10.50
CA THR A 19 -14.42 -9.53 -9.40
C THR A 19 -13.79 -8.16 -9.13
N ALA A 20 -13.82 -7.72 -7.87
CA ALA A 20 -13.18 -6.50 -7.42
C ALA A 20 -12.08 -6.83 -6.40
N TYR A 21 -10.87 -6.35 -6.67
CA TYR A 21 -9.71 -6.48 -5.82
C TYR A 21 -9.43 -5.14 -5.15
N PHE A 22 -9.28 -5.16 -3.84
CA PHE A 22 -8.86 -4.01 -3.05
C PHE A 22 -7.66 -4.41 -2.21
N ILE A 23 -6.57 -3.65 -2.35
CA ILE A 23 -5.35 -3.81 -1.55
C ILE A 23 -5.01 -2.44 -0.99
N SER A 24 -4.76 -2.38 0.31
CA SER A 24 -4.27 -1.18 0.98
C SER A 24 -3.15 -1.50 1.94
N ASP A 25 -2.14 -0.62 2.00
CA ASP A 25 -1.06 -0.69 2.99
C ASP A 25 -0.81 0.72 3.54
N VAL A 26 -0.22 0.79 4.73
CA VAL A 26 0.30 2.03 5.29
C VAL A 26 1.78 2.08 4.98
N TYR A 27 2.21 3.06 4.20
CA TYR A 27 3.63 3.24 3.96
C TYR A 27 4.23 3.95 5.18
N ASP A 28 4.93 3.18 6.02
CA ASP A 28 5.72 3.70 7.13
C ASP A 28 7.19 3.83 6.73
N PHE A 29 7.81 4.92 7.17
CA PHE A 29 9.21 5.21 6.86
C PHE A 29 10.14 4.62 7.94
N GLU A 30 9.85 3.47 8.53
CA GLU A 30 10.65 3.00 9.68
C GLU A 30 12.10 2.66 9.30
N TRP A 31 13.06 3.05 10.16
CA TRP A 31 14.49 2.81 9.93
C TRP A 31 14.81 1.33 9.85
N GLY A 32 15.58 0.92 8.84
CA GLY A 32 16.09 -0.44 8.73
C GLY A 32 15.06 -1.51 8.35
N LYS A 33 13.84 -1.11 7.94
CA LYS A 33 12.82 -2.06 7.45
C LYS A 33 13.07 -2.60 6.05
N TYR A 34 13.99 -2.00 5.30
CA TYR A 34 14.26 -2.30 3.89
C TYR A 34 15.77 -2.30 3.61
N ASP A 35 16.23 -3.16 2.71
CA ASP A 35 17.63 -3.25 2.28
C ASP A 35 17.89 -2.56 0.94
N GLY A 36 19.16 -2.27 0.64
CA GLY A 36 19.60 -1.70 -0.64
C GLY A 36 19.04 -0.31 -0.93
N PHE A 37 18.67 -0.05 -2.19
CA PHE A 37 18.12 1.26 -2.61
C PHE A 37 16.80 1.59 -1.90
N ALA A 38 15.98 0.56 -1.62
CA ALA A 38 14.74 0.73 -0.87
C ALA A 38 15.00 1.15 0.59
N GLY A 39 16.07 0.63 1.20
CA GLY A 39 16.54 1.05 2.52
C GLY A 39 16.96 2.52 2.58
N PHE A 40 17.76 2.97 1.61
CA PHE A 40 18.15 4.38 1.50
C PHE A 40 16.93 5.30 1.38
N ALA A 41 15.99 4.96 0.49
CA ALA A 41 14.79 5.77 0.26
C ALA A 41 13.89 5.84 1.51
N ALA A 42 13.67 4.72 2.20
CA ALA A 42 12.88 4.67 3.43
C ALA A 42 13.52 5.51 4.54
N ASN A 43 14.83 5.38 4.74
CA ASN A 43 15.60 6.13 5.73
C ASN A 43 15.60 7.65 5.46
N TYR A 44 15.76 8.05 4.20
CA TYR A 44 15.65 9.45 3.80
C TYR A 44 14.25 10.00 4.08
N ALA A 45 13.22 9.24 3.73
CA ALA A 45 11.85 9.64 3.97
C ALA A 45 11.49 9.68 5.47
N LYS A 46 12.13 8.86 6.32
CA LYS A 46 12.03 8.94 7.78
C LYS A 46 12.66 10.20 8.36
N ALA A 47 13.81 10.58 7.83
CA ALA A 47 14.47 11.83 8.20
C ALA A 47 13.59 13.02 7.81
N MET A 48 12.95 12.98 6.65
CA MET A 48 11.97 13.99 6.24
C MET A 48 10.74 14.02 7.16
N GLU A 49 10.27 12.87 7.65
CA GLU A 49 9.11 12.79 8.55
C GLU A 49 9.45 13.42 9.90
N THR A 50 10.63 13.07 10.42
CA THR A 50 11.14 13.58 11.71
C THR A 50 11.29 15.10 11.69
N ASN A 51 11.66 15.66 10.54
CA ASN A 51 11.78 17.11 10.34
C ASN A 51 10.45 17.78 9.92
N GLY A 52 9.34 17.02 9.81
CA GLY A 52 8.01 17.53 9.49
C GLY A 52 7.74 17.82 8.02
N TYR A 53 8.61 17.38 7.11
CA TYR A 53 8.49 17.63 5.67
C TYR A 53 7.60 16.63 4.93
N ASN A 54 7.37 15.44 5.49
CA ASN A 54 6.41 14.47 4.98
C ASN A 54 5.71 13.73 6.13
N ARG A 55 4.68 12.94 5.80
CA ARG A 55 3.83 12.23 6.77
C ARG A 55 3.48 10.85 6.21
N PRO A 56 3.23 9.84 7.04
CA PRO A 56 2.69 8.56 6.57
C PRO A 56 1.38 8.78 5.82
N TYR A 57 1.16 7.98 4.77
CA TYR A 57 -0.05 8.03 3.97
C TYR A 57 -0.48 6.62 3.56
N ASN A 58 -1.78 6.48 3.32
CA ASN A 58 -2.35 5.22 2.86
C ASN A 58 -2.16 5.07 1.36
N ILE A 59 -1.77 3.88 0.93
CA ILE A 59 -1.73 3.50 -0.49
C ILE A 59 -2.92 2.60 -0.76
N TYR A 60 -3.66 2.88 -1.84
CA TYR A 60 -4.82 2.11 -2.26
C TYR A 60 -4.64 1.65 -3.72
N ILE A 61 -4.85 0.36 -3.96
CA ILE A 61 -4.89 -0.21 -5.31
C ILE A 61 -6.26 -0.89 -5.48
N SER A 62 -7.03 -0.42 -6.44
CA SER A 62 -8.33 -1.00 -6.80
C SER A 62 -8.31 -1.49 -8.24
N TYR A 63 -8.64 -2.76 -8.46
CA TYR A 63 -8.78 -3.34 -9.80
C TYR A 63 -10.13 -4.06 -9.91
N VAL A 64 -10.83 -3.83 -11.02
CA VAL A 64 -12.11 -4.48 -11.33
C VAL A 64 -11.95 -5.26 -12.61
N MET A 65 -12.05 -6.58 -12.51
CA MET A 65 -12.11 -7.48 -13.66
C MET A 65 -13.57 -7.66 -14.08
N ARG A 66 -13.83 -7.47 -15.37
CA ARG A 66 -15.14 -7.67 -16.00
C ARG A 66 -15.20 -9.04 -16.64
#